data_AF-A0A095Y4S9-F1
#
_entry.id   AF-A0A095Y4S9-F1
#
_cell.length_a   1.000
_cell.length_b   1.000
_cell.length_c   1.000
_cell.angle_alpha   90.00
_cell.angle_beta   90.00
_cell.angle_gamma   90.00
#
_symmetry.space_group_name_H-M   'P 1'
#
loop_
_entity.id
_entity.type
_entity.pdbx_description
1 polymer ?
#
loop_
_entity_poly.entity_id
_entity_poly.type
_entity_poly.pdbx_seq_one_letter_code
_entity_poly.pdbx_strand_id
1 'polypeptide(L)' 'MEKALRYAFTVWIRVVRYVQDGRFNIDNNLMEQAIRPITLGRKNYLFCVDNEEGAENDVIFYACMACCREADIEPRKMD' A
#
# COMPACT_ATOMS: atom_id res chain seq x y z
N MET A 1 -14.73 18.65 12.13
CA MET A 1 -15.00 17.58 13.12
C MET A 1 -16.14 16.67 12.70
N GLU A 2 -17.31 17.20 12.32
CA GLU A 2 -18.47 16.36 11.94
C GLU A 2 -18.17 15.33 10.83
N LYS A 3 -17.46 15.72 9.76
CA LYS A 3 -17.12 14.80 8.64
C LYS A 3 -16.27 13.60 9.09
N ALA A 4 -15.27 13.83 9.94
CA ALA A 4 -14.38 12.78 10.43
C ALA A 4 -15.12 11.80 11.35
N LEU A 5 -15.99 12.32 12.24
CA LEU A 5 -16.84 11.50 13.10
C LEU A 5 -17.82 10.65 12.28
N ARG A 6 -18.52 11.26 11.31
CA ARG A 6 -19.41 10.52 10.40
C ARG A 6 -18.67 9.41 9.66
N TYR A 7 -17.48 9.70 9.13
CA TYR A 7 -16.65 8.71 8.48
C TYR A 7 -16.24 7.58 9.43
N ALA A 8 -15.79 7.90 10.64
CA ALA A 8 -15.42 6.88 11.64
C ALA A 8 -16.60 5.92 11.93
N PHE A 9 -17.82 6.44 12.02
CA PHE A 9 -19.01 5.61 12.21
C PHE A 9 -19.33 4.73 11.00
N THR A 10 -19.11 5.19 9.76
CA THR A 10 -19.38 4.36 8.57
C THR A 10 -18.42 3.17 8.45
N VAL A 11 -17.18 3.29 8.95
CA VAL A 11 -16.20 2.19 8.96
C VAL A 11 -16.11 1.42 10.28
N TRP A 12 -16.86 1.80 11.31
CA TRP A 12 -16.81 1.19 12.64
C TRP A 12 -16.90 -0.35 12.63
N ILE A 13 -17.82 -0.91 11.85
CA ILE A 13 -17.99 -2.37 11.71
C ILE A 13 -16.72 -3.06 11.17
N ARG A 14 -15.91 -2.38 10.35
CA ARG A 14 -14.64 -2.91 9.83
C ARG A 14 -13.54 -2.81 10.88
N VAL A 15 -13.49 -1.69 11.60
CA VAL A 15 -12.48 -1.46 12.65
C VAL A 15 -12.66 -2.44 13.80
N VAL A 16 -13.87 -2.69 14.30
CA VAL A 16 -14.10 -3.56 15.47
C VAL A 16 -13.72 -5.04 15.23
N ARG A 17 -13.47 -5.47 13.99
CA ARG A 17 -13.09 -6.86 13.68
C ARG A 17 -11.80 -7.31 14.38
N TYR A 18 -10.88 -6.40 14.71
CA TYR A 18 -9.67 -6.76 15.47
C TYR A 18 -9.98 -7.32 16.86
N VAL A 19 -11.14 -6.97 17.44
CA VAL A 19 -11.57 -7.50 18.74
C VAL A 19 -12.09 -8.94 18.61
N GLN A 20 -12.59 -9.30 17.42
CA GLN A 20 -13.18 -10.61 17.14
C GLN A 20 -12.16 -11.64 16.67
N ASP A 21 -11.10 -11.19 16.00
CA ASP A 21 -10.03 -12.05 15.49
C ASP A 21 -8.65 -11.39 15.71
N GLY A 22 -7.83 -12.02 16.57
CA GLY A 22 -6.50 -11.55 16.94
C GLY A 22 -5.46 -11.62 15.82
N ARG A 23 -5.80 -12.12 14.64
CA ARG A 23 -4.95 -12.03 13.44
C ARG A 23 -4.91 -10.61 12.86
N PHE A 24 -5.91 -9.78 13.17
CA PHE A 24 -5.94 -8.39 12.73
C PHE A 24 -5.26 -7.49 13.76
N ASN A 25 -4.39 -6.61 13.29
CA ASN A 25 -3.83 -5.55 14.13
C ASN A 25 -4.86 -4.44 14.34
N ILE A 26 -4.79 -3.79 15.51
CA ILE A 26 -5.64 -2.64 15.86
C ILE A 26 -5.36 -1.42 14.97
N ASP A 27 -4.13 -1.29 14.48
CA ASP A 27 -3.68 -0.24 13.59
C ASP A 27 -3.21 -0.81 12.24
N ASN A 28 -3.13 0.08 11.25
CA ASN A 28 -2.70 -0.23 9.88
C ASN A 28 -1.23 0.15 9.64
N ASN A 29 -0.41 0.40 10.67
CA ASN A 29 0.93 0.98 10.53
C ASN A 29 1.83 0.11 9.65
N LEU A 30 1.73 -1.21 9.75
CA LEU A 30 2.46 -2.14 8.88
C LEU A 30 2.11 -1.95 7.40
N MET A 31 0.83 -1.76 7.09
CA MET A 31 0.36 -1.52 5.72
C MET A 31 0.78 -0.13 5.23
N GLU A 32 0.72 0.89 6.08
CA GLU A 32 1.19 2.24 5.74
C GLU A 32 2.69 2.27 5.46
N GLN A 33 3.49 1.53 6.24
CA GLN A 33 4.91 1.37 5.99
C GLN A 33 5.17 0.61 4.69
N ALA A 34 4.39 -0.43 4.38
CA ALA A 34 4.52 -1.21 3.15
C ALA A 34 4.23 -0.38 1.88
N ILE A 35 3.23 0.51 1.92
CA ILE A 35 2.87 1.37 0.77
C ILE A 35 3.72 2.63 0.67
N ARG A 36 4.44 3.02 1.73
CA ARG A 36 5.23 4.25 1.79
C ARG A 36 6.26 4.42 0.65
N PRO A 37 7.01 3.38 0.23
CA PRO A 37 7.92 3.50 -0.91
C PRO A 37 7.21 3.90 -2.21
N ILE A 38 6.01 3.36 -2.44
CA ILE A 38 5.20 3.64 -3.63
C ILE A 38 4.71 5.09 -3.60
N THR A 39 4.17 5.55 -2.47
CA THR A 39 3.65 6.92 -2.35
C THR A 39 4.74 7.97 -2.47
N LEU A 40 5.93 7.70 -1.93
CA LEU A 40 7.10 8.57 -2.08
C LEU A 40 7.66 8.54 -3.51
N GLY A 41 7.75 7.35 -4.11
CA GLY A 41 8.21 7.17 -5.49
C GLY A 41 7.36 7.96 -6.48
N ARG A 42 6.04 7.79 -6.44
CA ARG A 42 5.09 8.48 -7.34
C ARG A 42 5.22 10.00 -7.35
N LYS A 43 5.59 10.62 -6.21
CA LYS A 43 5.82 12.06 -6.12
C LYS A 43 7.13 12.49 -6.78
N ASN A 44 8.12 11.60 -6.84
CA ASN A 44 9.47 11.86 -7.32
C ASN A 44 9.70 11.42 -8.77
N TYR A 45 8.79 10.63 -9.35
CA TYR A 45 8.91 10.17 -10.73
C TYR A 45 8.31 11.17 -11.70
N LEU A 46 9.17 11.67 -12.58
CA LEU A 46 8.87 12.74 -13.53
C LEU A 46 7.68 12.44 -14.45
N PHE A 47 7.39 11.16 -14.74
CA PHE A 47 6.36 10.74 -15.68
C PHE A 47 5.19 9.99 -15.04
N CYS A 48 5.13 9.89 -13.71
CA CYS A 48 4.07 9.13 -13.04
C CYS A 48 2.76 9.89 -12.82
N VAL A 49 2.83 11.22 -12.75
CA VAL A 49 1.67 12.05 -12.40
C VAL A 49 0.95 12.54 -13.66
N ASP A 50 1.70 12.85 -14.71
CA ASP A 50 1.19 13.50 -15.92
C ASP A 50 1.08 12.55 -17.14
N ASN A 51 1.51 11.29 -17.01
CA ASN A 51 1.42 10.28 -18.08
C ASN A 51 0.84 8.95 -17.55
N GLU A 52 -0.26 8.51 -18.15
CA GLU A 52 -0.96 7.27 -17.80
C GLU A 52 -0.08 6.03 -18.02
N GLU A 53 0.67 5.98 -19.12
CA GLU A 53 1.60 4.89 -19.44
C GLU A 53 2.76 4.84 -18.43
N GLY A 54 3.23 6.00 -17.98
CA GLY A 54 4.24 6.11 -16.93
C GLY A 54 3.73 5.56 -15.59
N ALA A 55 2.48 5.86 -15.24
CA ALA A 55 1.84 5.34 -14.03
C ALA A 55 1.61 3.82 -14.08
N GLU A 56 1.19 3.29 -15.23
CA GLU A 56 0.98 1.84 -15.41
C GLU A 56 2.29 1.07 -15.27
N ASN A 57 3.35 1.51 -15.95
CA ASN A 57 4.67 0.88 -15.88
C ASN A 57 5.21 0.86 -14.45
N ASP A 58 5.01 1.93 -13.71
CA ASP A 58 5.39 2.04 -12.30
C ASP A 58 4.65 1.03 -11.42
N VAL A 59 3.33 0.91 -11.60
CA VAL A 59 2.52 -0.07 -10.87
C VAL A 59 2.98 -1.50 -11.17
N ILE A 60 3.26 -1.81 -12.43
CA ILE A 60 3.77 -3.12 -12.85
C ILE A 60 5.13 -3.40 -12.19
N PHE A 61 6.03 -2.42 -12.18
CA PHE A 61 7.34 -2.57 -11.57
C PHE A 61 7.23 -2.82 -10.06
N TYR A 62 6.46 -2.02 -9.32
CA TYR A 62 6.26 -2.23 -7.89
C TYR A 62 5.58 -3.56 -7.57
N ALA A 63 4.60 -3.98 -8.37
CA ALA A 63 3.96 -5.27 -8.21
C ALA A 63 4.97 -6.42 -8.40
N CYS A 64 5.81 -6.35 -9.43
CA CYS A 64 6.86 -7.33 -9.67
C CYS A 64 7.87 -7.39 -8.51
N MET A 65 8.37 -6.23 -8.05
CA MET A 65 9.30 -6.15 -6.93
C MET A 65 8.68 -6.67 -5.62
N ALA A 66 7.38 -6.44 -5.39
CA ALA A 66 6.66 -6.99 -4.26
C ALA A 66 6.56 -8.52 -4.36
N CYS A 67 6.23 -9.07 -5.53
CA CYS A 67 6.22 -10.52 -5.76
C CYS A 67 7.58 -11.15 -5.53
N CYS A 68 8.67 -10.54 -6.03
CA CYS A 68 10.02 -11.03 -5.78
C CYS A 68 10.37 -11.04 -4.29
N ARG A 69 9.97 -10.00 -3.55
CA ARG A 69 10.18 -9.94 -2.10
C ARG A 69 9.43 -11.05 -1.36
N GLU A 70 8.16 -11.28 -1.69
CA GLU A 70 7.35 -12.34 -1.05
C GLU A 70 7.85 -13.75 -1.43
N ALA A 71 8.43 -13.90 -2.61
CA ALA A 71 9.05 -15.16 -3.07
C ALA A 71 10.49 -15.35 -2.56
N ASP A 72 11.05 -14.39 -1.80
CA ASP A 72 12.44 -14.37 -1.36
C ASP A 72 13.47 -14.46 -2.52
N ILE A 73 13.11 -13.87 -3.67
CA ILE A 73 13.94 -13.82 -4.87
C ILE A 73 14.63 -12.46 -4.95
N GLU A 74 15.96 -12.47 -5.04
CA GLU A 74 16.74 -11.25 -5.30
C GLU A 74 16.76 -10.95 -6.81
N PRO A 75 16.06 -9.89 -7.30
CA PRO A 75 15.93 -9.65 -8.74
C PRO A 75 17.26 -9.36 -9.42
N ARG A 76 18.26 -8.93 -8.64
CA ARG A 76 19.59 -8.58 -9.12
C ARG A 76 20.49 -9.80 -9.38
N LYS A 77 20.18 -10.96 -8.77
CA LYS A 77 20.95 -12.21 -8.89
C LYS A 77 20.21 -13.29 -9.68
N MET A 78 19.33 -12.88 -10.59
CA MET A 78 18.82 -13.79 -11.60
C MET A 78 19.96 -14.13 -12.57
N ASP A 79 20.70 -15.18 -12.24
CA ASP A 79 21.60 -15.91 -13.13
C ASP A 79 20.81 -16.82 -14.07
#